data_AF-A0A5C5USD2-F1
#
_entry.id   AF-A0A5C5USD2-F1
#
_cell.length_a   1.000
_cell.length_b   1.000
_cell.length_c   1.000
_cell.angle_alpha   90.00
_cell.angle_beta   90.00
_cell.angle_gamma   90.00
#
_symmetry.space_group_name_H-M   'P 1'
#
loop_
_entity.id
_entity.type
_entity.pdbx_description
1 polymer ?
#
loop_
_entity_poly.entity_id
_entity_poly.type
_entity_poly.pdbx_seq_one_letter_code
_entity_poly.pdbx_strand_id
1 'polypeptide(L)' 'MESGALHTAVIPLGIVAFGIVWNAGCYRIAGNWAAKSDARPEPADRLRICGWIIYGMSLVAAAVVFLFKLS' A
#
# COMPACT_ATOMS: atom_id res chain seq x y z
N MET A 1 -6.12 -29.34 -11.75
CA MET A 1 -6.06 -28.81 -10.36
C MET A 1 -5.42 -27.42 -10.27
N GLU A 2 -5.42 -26.59 -11.33
CA GLU A 2 -4.58 -25.38 -11.37
C GLU A 2 -5.27 -24.07 -10.96
N SER A 3 -6.61 -24.01 -10.97
CA SER A 3 -7.36 -22.77 -10.67
C SER A 3 -7.30 -22.33 -9.20
N GLY A 4 -7.23 -23.27 -8.25
CA GLY A 4 -7.28 -22.96 -6.82
C GLY A 4 -6.01 -22.28 -6.30
N ALA A 5 -4.83 -22.79 -6.68
CA ALA A 5 -3.55 -22.24 -6.27
C ALA A 5 -3.32 -20.82 -6.82
N LEU A 6 -3.74 -20.57 -8.06
CA LEU A 6 -3.63 -19.26 -8.70
C LEU A 6 -4.47 -18.22 -7.96
N HIS A 7 -5.73 -18.52 -7.61
CA HIS A 7 -6.58 -17.60 -6.86
C HIS A 7 -6.05 -17.32 -5.43
N THR A 8 -5.49 -18.34 -4.76
CA THR A 8 -4.91 -18.18 -3.42
C THR A 8 -3.69 -17.25 -3.41
N ALA A 9 -2.92 -17.19 -4.50
CA ALA A 9 -1.77 -16.29 -4.63
C ALA A 9 -2.15 -14.90 -5.17
N VAL A 10 -3.04 -14.83 -6.16
CA VAL A 10 -3.35 -13.58 -6.87
C VAL A 10 -4.04 -12.54 -5.99
N ILE A 11 -4.97 -12.96 -5.12
CA ILE A 11 -5.71 -12.01 -4.28
C ILE A 11 -4.78 -11.31 -3.26
N PRO A 12 -3.97 -12.03 -2.45
CA PRO A 12 -2.99 -11.37 -1.57
C PRO A 12 -2.00 -10.50 -2.33
N LEU A 13 -1.47 -10.97 -3.46
CA LEU A 13 -0.54 -10.19 -4.28
C LEU A 13 -1.16 -8.90 -4.80
N GLY A 14 -2.43 -8.93 -5.21
CA GLY A 14 -3.17 -7.74 -5.63
C GLY A 14 -3.34 -6.72 -4.50
N ILE A 15 -3.63 -7.17 -3.29
CA ILE A 15 -3.73 -6.30 -2.10
C ILE A 15 -2.38 -5.65 -1.78
N VAL A 16 -1.29 -6.42 -1.78
CA VAL A 16 0.06 -5.88 -1.55
C VAL A 16 0.44 -4.88 -2.65
N ALA A 17 0.17 -5.20 -3.91
CA ALA A 17 0.44 -4.31 -5.04
C ALA A 17 -0.32 -2.98 -4.92
N PHE A 18 -1.59 -3.02 -4.51
CA PHE A 18 -2.37 -1.82 -4.23
C PHE A 18 -1.69 -0.93 -3.17
N GLY A 19 -1.27 -1.51 -2.04
CA GLY A 19 -0.58 -0.78 -0.98
C GLY A 19 0.74 -0.13 -1.44
N ILE A 20 1.52 -0.82 -2.27
CA ILE A 20 2.77 -0.29 -2.84
C ILE A 20 2.49 0.91 -3.75
N VAL A 21 1.53 0.75 -4.69
CA VAL A 21 1.16 1.81 -5.64
C VAL A 21 0.62 3.03 -4.91
N TRP A 22 -0.22 2.82 -3.91
CA TRP A 22 -0.75 3.89 -3.06
C TRP A 22 0.37 4.67 -2.37
N ASN A 23 1.28 3.97 -1.69
CA ASN A 23 2.39 4.60 -0.99
C ASN A 23 3.30 5.38 -1.95
N ALA A 24 3.64 4.80 -3.10
CA ALA A 24 4.42 5.47 -4.13
C ALA A 24 3.73 6.76 -4.64
N GLY A 25 2.41 6.72 -4.84
CA GLY A 25 1.60 7.89 -5.18
C GLY A 25 1.65 8.99 -4.12
N CYS A 26 1.47 8.62 -2.85
CA CYS A 26 1.59 9.55 -1.72
C CYS A 26 2.97 10.22 -1.67
N TYR A 27 4.05 9.46 -1.87
CA TYR A 27 5.41 9.98 -1.91
C TYR A 27 5.65 10.94 -3.08
N ARG A 28 5.13 10.62 -4.27
CA ARG A 28 5.21 11.47 -5.46
C ARG A 28 4.53 12.81 -5.22
N ILE A 29 3.31 12.81 -4.68
CA ILE A 29 2.52 14.02 -4.42
C ILE A 29 3.16 14.84 -3.29
N ALA A 30 3.54 14.19 -2.19
CA ALA A 30 4.22 14.85 -1.07
C ALA A 30 5.55 15.48 -1.49
N GLY A 31 6.30 14.83 -2.38
CA GLY A 31 7.52 15.38 -2.98
C GLY A 31 7.23 16.63 -3.82
N ASN A 32 6.18 16.61 -4.65
CA ASN A 32 5.78 17.77 -5.44
C ASN A 32 5.34 18.96 -4.57
N TRP A 33 4.71 18.71 -3.41
CA TRP A 33 4.35 19.76 -2.46
C TRP A 33 5.56 20.33 -1.74
N ALA A 34 6.46 19.47 -1.29
CA ALA A 34 7.72 19.90 -0.67
C ALA A 34 8.59 20.71 -1.65
N ALA A 35 8.59 20.38 -2.94
CA ALA A 35 9.32 21.14 -3.95
C ALA A 35 8.73 22.53 -4.24
N LYS A 36 7.45 22.76 -3.89
CA LYS A 36 6.76 24.04 -4.10
C LYS A 36 6.76 24.95 -2.87
N SER A 37 7.28 24.48 -1.73
CA SER A 37 7.27 25.22 -0.46
C SER A 37 8.66 25.21 0.16
N ASP A 38 9.23 26.38 0.44
CA ASP A 38 10.53 26.52 1.10
C ASP A 38 10.52 26.01 2.56
N ALA A 39 9.34 25.80 3.13
CA ALA A 39 9.14 25.15 4.42
C ALA A 39 8.65 23.71 4.20
N ARG A 40 9.06 22.76 5.06
CA ARG A 40 8.48 21.40 5.07
C ARG A 40 6.96 21.52 5.23
N PRO A 41 6.15 21.27 4.19
CA PRO A 41 4.73 21.48 4.31
C PRO A 41 4.18 20.35 5.18
N GLU A 42 3.62 20.68 6.33
CA GLU A 42 2.89 19.75 7.20
C GLU A 42 1.92 18.82 6.41
N PRO A 43 1.22 19.28 5.35
CA PRO A 43 0.43 18.40 4.49
C PRO A 43 1.22 17.29 3.80
N ALA A 44 2.47 17.53 3.40
CA ALA A 44 3.31 16.53 2.73
C ALA A 44 3.73 15.41 3.71
N ASP A 45 4.04 15.75 4.95
CA ASP A 45 4.37 14.76 5.97
C ASP A 45 3.15 13.93 6.38
N ARG A 46 1.99 14.57 6.55
CA ARG A 46 0.71 13.86 6.77
C ARG A 46 0.41 12.90 5.62
N LEU A 47 0.64 13.30 4.37
CA LEU A 47 0.40 12.46 3.20
C LEU A 47 1.34 11.25 3.16
N ARG A 48 2.62 11.41 3.51
CA ARG A 48 3.58 10.29 3.63
C ARG A 48 3.14 9.31 4.71
N ILE A 49 2.72 9.81 5.88
CA ILE A 49 2.23 8.97 6.98
C ILE A 49 0.99 8.19 6.54
N CYS A 50 0.03 8.85 5.88
CA CYS A 50 -1.13 8.18 5.29
C CYS A 50 -0.74 7.07 4.30
N GLY A 51 0.26 7.31 3.45
CA GLY A 51 0.82 6.32 2.53
C GLY A 51 1.30 5.06 3.23
N TRP A 52 2.09 5.22 4.30
CA TRP A 52 2.59 4.10 5.11
C TRP A 52 1.49 3.35 5.85
N ILE A 53 0.50 4.06 6.40
CA ILE A 53 -0.63 3.43 7.11
C ILE A 53 -1.40 2.50 6.16
N ILE A 54 -1.77 3.00 4.97
CA ILE A 54 -2.52 2.20 4.00
C ILE A 54 -1.68 1.03 3.47
N TYR A 55 -0.38 1.23 3.25
CA TYR A 55 0.51 0.13 2.87
C TYR A 55 0.57 -0.95 3.96
N GLY A 56 0.76 -0.55 5.22
CA GLY A 56 0.75 -1.47 6.37
C GLY A 56 -0.58 -2.23 6.50
N MET A 57 -1.72 -1.55 6.36
CA MET A 57 -3.04 -2.18 6.35
C MET A 57 -3.20 -3.19 5.20
N SER A 58 -2.64 -2.88 4.03
CA SER A 58 -2.66 -3.78 2.87
C SER A 58 -1.85 -5.05 3.14
N LEU A 59 -0.68 -4.94 3.79
CA LEU A 59 0.12 -6.11 4.19
C LEU A 59 -0.63 -7.00 5.18
N VAL A 60 -1.27 -6.40 6.19
CA VAL A 60 -2.08 -7.12 7.17
C VAL A 60 -3.26 -7.83 6.50
N ALA A 61 -3.99 -7.13 5.61
CA ALA A 61 -5.10 -7.72 4.89
C ALA A 61 -4.66 -8.89 3.99
N ALA A 62 -3.53 -8.75 3.27
CA ALA A 62 -2.97 -9.83 2.45
C ALA A 62 -2.58 -11.05 3.30
N ALA A 63 -1.94 -10.84 4.46
CA ALA A 63 -1.59 -11.91 5.39
C ALA A 63 -2.84 -12.63 5.93
N VAL A 64 -3.88 -11.88 6.29
CA VAL A 64 -5.15 -12.43 6.75
C VAL A 64 -5.80 -13.30 5.68
N VAL A 65 -5.90 -12.80 4.44
CA VAL A 65 -6.45 -13.58 3.31
C VAL A 65 -5.65 -14.85 3.07
N PHE A 66 -4.32 -14.78 3.17
CA PHE A 66 -3.46 -15.94 3.00
C PHE A 66 -3.68 -16.99 4.10
N LEU A 67 -3.74 -16.58 5.36
CA LEU A 67 -4.00 -17.47 6.50
C LEU A 67 -5.36 -18.16 6.38
N PHE A 68 -6.43 -17.44 6.06
CA PHE A 68 -7.76 -18.02 5.88
C PHE A 68 -7.88 -18.98 4.69
N LYS A 69 -6.95 -18.92 3.73
CA LYS A 69 -6.90 -19.86 2.59
C LYS A 69 -6.11 -21.13 2.89
N LEU A 70 -5.34 -21.16 3.97
CA LEU A 70 -4.57 -22.32 4.43
C LEU A 70 -5.31 -23.14 5.50
N SER A 71 -6.26 -22.54 6.22
CA SER A 71 -7.17 -23.18 7.19
C SER A 71 -8.23 -24.05 6.52
#